data_AF-A0A345T371-F1
#
_entry.id   AF-A0A345T371-F1
#
_cell.length_a   1.000
_cell.length_b   1.000
_cell.length_c   1.000
_cell.angle_alpha   90.00
_cell.angle_beta   90.00
_cell.angle_gamma   90.00
#
_symmetry.space_group_name_H-M   'P 1'
#
loop_
_entity.id
_entity.type
_entity.pdbx_description
1 polymer ?
#
loop_
_entity_poly.entity_id
_entity_poly.type
_entity_poly.pdbx_seq_one_letter_code
_entity_poly.pdbx_strand_id
1 'polypeptide(L)' 'MHEMRAEHGPAEPGGDRPVDFWHVVASGADVALCGRVLHRDAAVQPVQDGEPAAEQYCEPCLAAFREKVTPVTPATP' A
#
# COMPACT_ATOMS: atom_id res chain seq x y z
N MET A 1 -6.16 -1.77 11.53
CA MET A 1 -6.23 -2.57 10.28
C MET A 1 -5.60 -1.72 9.18
N HIS A 2 -4.80 -2.34 8.30
CA HIS A 2 -4.19 -1.67 7.14
C HIS A 2 -4.74 -2.32 5.87
N GLU A 3 -4.85 -1.51 4.81
CA GLU A 3 -5.30 -1.93 3.49
C GLU A 3 -4.28 -1.47 2.44
N MET A 4 -4.31 -2.06 1.26
CA MET A 4 -3.47 -1.66 0.13
C MET A 4 -4.31 -0.86 -0.84
N ARG A 5 -3.83 0.32 -1.21
CA ARG A 5 -4.48 1.18 -2.18
C ARG A 5 -3.56 1.43 -3.38
N ALA A 6 -4.15 1.35 -4.56
CA ALA A 6 -3.44 1.56 -5.82
C ALA A 6 -3.09 3.04 -6.01
N GLU A 7 -1.83 3.30 -6.35
CA GLU A 7 -1.39 4.52 -7.02
C GLU A 7 -1.65 4.32 -8.51
N HIS A 8 -2.41 5.23 -9.08
CA HIS A 8 -2.60 5.29 -10.51
C HIS A 8 -2.07 6.64 -11.01
N GLY A 9 -1.18 6.62 -12.00
CA GLY A 9 -0.68 7.81 -12.68
C GLY A 9 -1.79 8.69 -13.27
N PRO A 10 -1.51 9.90 -13.78
CA PRO A 10 -2.52 10.78 -14.36
C PRO A 10 -3.38 10.03 -15.40
N ALA A 11 -4.68 10.31 -15.44
CA ALA A 11 -5.58 9.69 -16.40
C ALA A 11 -5.21 10.21 -17.78
N GLU A 12 -4.61 9.35 -18.58
CA GLU A 12 -4.42 9.61 -20.00
C GLU A 12 -5.80 9.68 -20.66
N PRO A 13 -6.07 10.68 -21.53
CA PRO A 13 -7.36 10.80 -22.20
C PRO A 13 -7.59 9.60 -23.14
N GLY A 14 -8.41 8.65 -22.70
CA GLY A 14 -8.91 7.53 -23.52
C GLY A 14 -8.58 6.11 -23.04
N GLY A 15 -8.00 5.93 -21.86
CA GLY A 15 -7.61 4.59 -21.39
C GLY A 15 -7.80 4.35 -19.90
N ASP A 16 -7.98 3.07 -19.56
CA ASP A 16 -7.94 2.54 -18.20
C ASP A 16 -6.63 2.97 -17.51
N ARG A 17 -6.73 3.41 -16.26
CA ARG A 17 -5.59 3.99 -15.55
C ARG A 17 -4.76 2.84 -14.97
N PRO A 18 -3.60 2.48 -15.54
CA PRO A 18 -2.83 1.36 -15.04
C PRO A 18 -2.49 1.58 -13.56
N VAL A 19 -2.52 0.51 -12.78
CA VAL A 19 -2.00 0.53 -11.41
C VAL A 19 -0.49 0.58 -11.53
N ASP A 20 0.12 1.68 -11.12
CA ASP A 20 1.57 1.83 -11.11
C ASP A 20 2.16 1.12 -9.89
N PHE A 21 1.62 1.39 -8.70
CA PHE A 21 2.13 0.84 -7.45
C PHE A 21 1.02 0.61 -6.41
N TRP A 22 1.18 -0.41 -5.58
CA TRP A 22 0.34 -0.61 -4.40
C TRP A 22 1.02 -0.06 -3.15
N HIS A 23 0.26 0.74 -2.40
CA HIS A 23 0.71 1.40 -1.18
C HIS A 23 -0.09 0.91 0.02
N VAL A 24 0.60 0.62 1.12
CA VAL A 24 -0.09 0.31 2.38
C VAL A 24 -0.59 1.61 3.00
N VAL A 25 -1.88 1.66 3.29
CA VAL A 25 -2.56 2.78 3.93
C VAL A 25 -3.27 2.29 5.18
N ALA A 26 -3.47 3.20 6.14
CA ALA A 26 -4.36 2.93 7.26
C ALA A 26 -5.80 2.81 6.74
N SER A 27 -6.59 1.91 7.32
CA SER A 27 -7.95 1.71 6.81
C SER A 27 -8.79 3.00 6.93
N GLY A 28 -9.36 3.44 5.81
CA GLY A 28 -10.07 4.72 5.69
C GLY A 28 -9.20 5.97 5.48
N ALA A 29 -7.87 5.82 5.35
CA ALA A 29 -6.96 6.92 5.02
C ALA A 29 -6.67 6.98 3.51
N ASP A 30 -6.52 8.20 2.98
CA ASP A 30 -6.02 8.46 1.63
C ASP A 30 -4.50 8.65 1.56
N VAL A 31 -3.83 8.67 2.71
CA VAL A 31 -2.38 8.84 2.81
C VAL A 31 -1.70 7.51 3.11
N ALA A 32 -0.77 7.13 2.25
CA ALA A 32 0.09 5.96 2.42
C ALA A 32 1.09 6.13 3.56
N LEU A 33 1.62 5.02 4.06
CA LEU A 33 2.66 5.03 5.09
C LEU A 33 3.94 5.78 4.65
N CYS A 34 4.25 5.80 3.35
CA CYS A 34 5.36 6.60 2.81
C CYS A 34 5.06 8.10 2.69
N GLY A 35 3.85 8.55 3.02
CA GLY A 35 3.40 9.94 2.89
C GLY A 35 2.79 10.29 1.53
N ARG A 36 2.64 9.31 0.62
CA ARG A 36 1.97 9.52 -0.67
C ARG A 36 0.48 9.72 -0.47
N VAL A 37 -0.10 10.77 -1.06
CA VAL A 37 -1.56 10.93 -1.14
C VAL A 37 -2.06 10.15 -2.36
N LEU A 38 -2.99 9.23 -2.14
CA LEU A 38 -3.61 8.39 -3.15
C LEU A 38 -5.00 8.90 -3.50
N HIS A 39 -5.47 8.58 -4.69
CA HIS A 39 -6.82 8.95 -5.09
C HIS A 39 -7.86 8.28 -4.19
N ARG A 40 -8.91 9.02 -3.81
CA ARG A 40 -9.94 8.52 -2.89
C ARG A 40 -10.68 7.29 -3.44
N ASP A 41 -10.92 7.31 -4.75
CA ASP A 41 -11.57 6.26 -5.53
C ASP A 41 -10.59 5.22 -6.10
N ALA A 42 -9.31 5.24 -5.69
CA ALA A 42 -8.37 4.21 -6.11
C ALA A 42 -8.81 2.83 -5.58
N ALA A 43 -8.49 1.79 -6.34
CA ALA A 43 -8.75 0.42 -5.94
C ALA A 43 -8.12 0.13 -4.57
N VAL A 44 -8.88 -0.53 -3.70
CA VAL A 44 -8.42 -0.98 -2.39
C VAL A 44 -8.52 -2.49 -2.31
N GLN A 45 -7.51 -3.13 -1.72
CA GLN A 45 -7.48 -4.56 -1.48
C GLN A 45 -6.94 -4.86 -0.08
N PRO A 46 -7.30 -6.01 0.52
CA PRO A 46 -6.74 -6.41 1.81
C PRO A 46 -5.23 -6.63 1.68
N VAL A 47 -4.47 -6.24 2.71
CA VAL A 47 -3.05 -6.63 2.81
C VAL A 47 -3.03 -8.13 3.07
N GLN A 48 -2.59 -8.92 2.10
CA GLN A 48 -2.41 -10.36 2.26
C GLN A 48 -0.95 -10.64 2.67
N ASP A 49 -0.77 -11.39 3.76
CA ASP A 49 0.54 -11.92 4.16
C ASP A 49 0.95 -13.02 3.19
N GLY A 50 1.73 -12.66 2.16
CA GLY A 50 2.30 -13.63 1.25
C GLY A 50 1.99 -13.32 -0.20
N GLU A 51 3.09 -13.03 -0.90
CA GLU A 51 3.24 -12.77 -2.33
C GLU A 51 2.58 -11.49 -2.84
N PRO A 52 3.38 -10.52 -3.32
CA PRO A 52 2.82 -9.44 -4.10
C PRO A 52 2.08 -10.05 -5.30
N ALA A 53 0.84 -9.62 -5.56
CA ALA A 53 0.23 -9.83 -6.87
C ALA A 53 1.21 -9.33 -7.94
N ALA A 54 1.05 -9.71 -9.21
CA ALA A 54 1.99 -9.36 -10.29
C ALA A 54 2.25 -7.84 -10.46
N GLU A 55 1.55 -6.99 -9.71
CA GLU A 55 1.73 -5.56 -9.58
C GLU A 55 2.91 -5.12 -8.68
N GLN A 56 3.44 -3.93 -8.96
CA GLN A 56 4.55 -3.35 -8.21
C GLN A 56 4.07 -2.80 -6.85
N TYR A 57 4.88 -2.94 -5.80
CA TYR A 57 4.56 -2.45 -4.46
C TYR A 57 5.56 -1.39 -4.01
N CYS A 58 5.08 -0.44 -3.21
CA CYS A 58 5.93 0.57 -2.61
C CYS A 58 6.77 -0.05 -1.48
N GLU A 59 8.05 -0.30 -1.74
CA GLU A 59 9.03 -0.85 -0.79
C GLU A 59 8.99 -0.17 0.60
N PRO A 60 9.00 1.17 0.74
CA PRO A 60 8.95 1.80 2.07
C PRO A 60 7.62 1.58 2.80
N CYS A 61 6.50 1.45 2.08
CA CYS A 61 5.22 1.10 2.71
C CYS A 61 5.23 -0.33 3.24
N LEU A 62 5.79 -1.27 2.47
CA LEU A 62 5.93 -2.66 2.88
C LEU A 62 6.88 -2.81 4.08
N ALA A 63 8.00 -2.09 4.10
CA ALA A 63 8.92 -2.07 5.24
C ALA A 63 8.22 -1.60 6.52
N ALA A 64 7.53 -0.45 6.46
CA ALA A 64 6.80 0.10 7.60
C ALA A 64 5.65 -0.82 8.07
N PHE A 65 4.97 -1.49 7.13
CA PHE A 65 3.96 -2.49 7.47
C PHE A 65 4.57 -3.70 8.16
N ARG A 66 5.67 -4.24 7.63
CA ARG A 66 6.43 -5.35 8.23
C ARG A 66 6.87 -5.04 9.65
N GLU A 67 7.38 -3.85 9.92
CA GLU A 67 7.73 -3.44 11.30
C GLU A 67 6.53 -3.41 12.24
N LYS A 68 5.32 -3.13 11.71
CA LYS A 68 4.08 -3.11 12.50
C LYS A 68 3.48 -4.51 12.72
N VAL A 69 3.63 -5.43 11.76
CA VAL A 69 3.05 -6.78 11.85
C VAL A 69 4.02 -7.82 12.37
N THR A 70 5.33 -7.60 12.24
CA THR A 70 6.33 -8.43 12.91
C THR A 70 6.18 -8.11 14.39
N PRO A 71 5.74 -9.05 15.25
CA PRO A 71 5.84 -8.82 16.67
C PRO A 71 7.33 -8.68 16.93
N VAL A 72 7.77 -7.47 17.25
CA VAL A 72 9.05 -7.29 17.91
C VAL A 72 8.87 -8.08 19.20
N THR A 73 9.39 -9.31 19.24
CA THR A 73 9.63 -9.98 20.50
C THR A 73 10.67 -9.07 21.15
N PRO A 74 10.34 -8.32 22.22
CA PRO A 74 11.39 -7.59 22.91
C PRO A 74 12.36 -8.66 23.40
N ALA A 75 13.57 -8.67 22.84
CA ALA A 75 14.66 -9.42 23.44
C ALA A 75 14.89 -8.77 24.81
N THR A 76 14.33 -9.39 25.84
CA THR A 76 14.54 -9.06 27.25
C THR A 76 16.05 -9.05 27.54
N PRO A 77 16.55 -8.07 28.33
CA PRO A 77 17.99 -7.82 28.52
C PRO A 77 18.75 -8.98 29.18
#